data_AF-A0A3M1IS55-F1
#
_entry.id   AF-A0A3M1IS55-F1
#
_cell.length_a   1.000
_cell.length_b   1.000
_cell.length_c   1.000
_cell.angle_alpha   90.00
_cell.angle_beta   90.00
_cell.angle_gamma   90.00
#
_symmetry.space_group_name_H-M   'P 1'
#
loop_
_entity.id
_entity.type
_entity.pdbx_description
1 polymer ?
#
loop_
_entity_poly.entity_id
_entity_poly.type
_entity_poly.pdbx_seq_one_letter_code
_entity_poly.pdbx_strand_id
1 'polypeptide(L)' 'AGLAGTGVTPHTLRHTAITWAMQTGKANAWELAGFFGVSPETMQRVYAHHHPDFQKDALRAVSAGGRKL' A
#
# COMPACT_ATOMS: atom_id res chain seq x y z
N ALA A 1 24.96 7.02 14.57
CA ALA A 1 23.83 6.55 13.74
C ALA A 1 24.26 5.28 13.00
N GLY A 2 23.49 4.19 13.07
CA GLY A 2 23.91 2.84 12.64
C GLY A 2 23.63 2.46 11.18
N LEU A 3 23.27 3.42 10.32
CA LEU A 3 22.93 3.17 8.91
C LEU A 3 24.03 3.65 7.93
N ALA A 4 25.16 4.13 8.42
CA ALA A 4 26.27 4.55 7.56
C ALA A 4 26.87 3.34 6.82
N GLY A 5 27.13 3.47 5.51
CA GLY A 5 27.75 2.43 4.68
C GLY A 5 26.83 1.31 4.20
N THR A 6 25.54 1.33 4.55
CA THR A 6 24.57 0.29 4.13
C THR A 6 23.89 0.59 2.79
N GLY A 7 24.06 1.80 2.25
CA GLY A 7 23.33 2.27 1.07
C GLY A 7 21.86 2.63 1.35
N VAL A 8 21.40 2.53 2.60
CA VAL A 8 20.05 2.99 2.99
C VAL A 8 20.00 4.52 2.90
N THR A 9 19.03 5.02 2.14
CA THR A 9 18.79 6.46 1.96
C THR A 9 17.40 6.84 2.51
N PRO A 10 17.09 8.13 2.68
CA PRO A 10 15.73 8.57 2.98
C PRO A 10 14.68 8.06 1.99
N HIS A 11 15.07 7.83 0.72
CA HIS A 11 14.17 7.26 -0.28
C HIS A 11 13.80 5.80 0.06
N THR A 12 14.77 5.00 0.51
CA THR A 12 14.52 3.63 1.00
C THR A 12 13.51 3.65 2.15
N LEU A 13 13.68 4.56 3.11
CA LEU A 13 12.76 4.68 4.25
C LEU A 13 11.38 5.21 3.86
N ARG A 14 11.29 6.05 2.82
CA ARG A 14 10.00 6.51 2.27
C ARG A 14 9.17 5.34 1.76
N HIS A 15 9.77 4.35 1.09
CA HIS A 15 9.05 3.13 0.68
C HIS A 15 8.46 2.40 1.89
N THR A 16 9.25 2.20 2.95
CA THR A 16 8.79 1.55 4.19
C THR A 16 7.63 2.33 4.82
N ALA A 17 7.74 3.65 4.90
CA ALA A 17 6.69 4.50 5.46
C ALA A 17 5.38 4.41 4.69
N ILE A 18 5.43 4.42 3.34
CA ILE A 18 4.24 4.27 2.50
C ILE A 18 3.60 2.90 2.71
N THR A 19 4.39 1.82 2.70
CA THR A 19 3.89 0.46 2.94
C THR A 19 3.20 0.36 4.30
N TRP A 20 3.79 0.88 5.36
CA TRP A 20 3.17 0.85 6.69
C TRP A 20 1.88 1.67 6.74
N ALA A 21 1.84 2.85 6.11
CA ALA A 21 0.63 3.65 6.05
C ALA A 21 -0.51 2.90 5.35
N MET A 22 -0.25 2.24 4.21
CA MET A 22 -1.25 1.41 3.54
C MET A 22 -1.73 0.25 4.42
N GLN A 23 -0.80 -0.44 5.11
CA GLN A 23 -1.12 -1.56 6.01
C GLN A 23 -1.98 -1.16 7.20
N THR A 24 -1.92 0.10 7.66
CA THR A 24 -2.79 0.56 8.75
C THR A 24 -4.27 0.51 8.40
N GLY A 25 -4.63 0.58 7.11
CA GLY A 25 -6.01 0.62 6.65
C GLY A 25 -6.80 1.88 7.02
N LYS A 26 -6.13 2.93 7.52
CA LYS A 26 -6.79 4.15 8.05
C LYS A 26 -7.13 5.20 6.99
N ALA A 27 -6.43 5.16 5.86
CA ALA A 27 -6.58 6.10 4.76
C ALA A 27 -6.49 5.34 3.44
N ASN A 28 -7.19 5.84 2.42
CA ASN A 28 -7.22 5.20 1.12
C ASN A 28 -5.97 5.55 0.28
N ALA A 29 -5.76 4.82 -0.82
CA ALA A 29 -4.61 5.00 -1.70
C ALA A 29 -4.50 6.44 -2.25
N TRP A 30 -5.61 7.09 -2.57
CA TRP A 30 -5.59 8.45 -3.10
C TRP A 30 -5.08 9.46 -2.07
N GLU A 31 -5.60 9.40 -0.84
CA GLU A 31 -5.18 10.26 0.27
C GLU A 31 -3.69 10.08 0.59
N LEU A 32 -3.24 8.82 0.66
CA LEU A 32 -1.83 8.51 0.93
C LEU A 32 -0.92 8.89 -0.24
N ALA A 33 -1.39 8.85 -1.49
CA ALA A 33 -0.65 9.35 -2.65
C ALA A 33 -0.35 10.85 -2.53
N GLY A 34 -1.38 11.63 -2.18
CA GLY A 34 -1.23 13.06 -1.90
C GLY A 34 -0.29 13.33 -0.73
N PHE A 35 -0.46 12.64 0.40
CA PHE A 35 0.36 12.82 1.60
C PHE A 35 1.84 12.53 1.34
N PHE A 36 2.15 11.42 0.67
CA PHE A 36 3.52 11.05 0.39
C PHE A 36 4.09 11.70 -0.86
N GLY A 37 3.31 12.47 -1.64
CA GLY A 37 3.77 13.10 -2.88
C GLY A 37 4.19 12.09 -3.95
N VAL A 38 3.46 10.98 -4.07
CA VAL A 38 3.60 10.01 -5.17
C VAL A 38 2.39 10.12 -6.08
N SER A 39 2.52 9.76 -7.36
CA SER A 39 1.36 9.78 -8.25
C SER A 39 0.33 8.72 -7.83
N PRO A 40 -0.97 8.95 -8.04
CA PRO A 40 -2.02 7.94 -7.78
C PRO A 40 -1.74 6.62 -8.51
N GLU A 41 -1.20 6.67 -9.73
CA GLU A 41 -0.83 5.48 -10.51
C GLU A 41 0.32 4.72 -9.85
N THR A 42 1.30 5.43 -9.30
CA THR A 42 2.41 4.81 -8.54
C THR A 42 1.88 4.18 -7.26
N MET A 43 0.98 4.86 -6.55
CA MET A 43 0.36 4.31 -5.35
C MET A 43 -0.42 3.03 -5.64
N GLN A 44 -1.28 3.08 -6.66
CA GLN A 44 -2.09 1.95 -7.09
C GLN A 44 -1.21 0.76 -7.51
N ARG A 45 -0.17 1.00 -8.30
CA ARG A 45 0.69 -0.05 -8.85
C ARG A 45 1.60 -0.67 -7.80
N VAL A 46 2.16 0.13 -6.89
CA VAL A 46 3.26 -0.32 -6.02
C VAL A 46 2.78 -0.67 -4.62
N TYR A 47 1.82 0.05 -4.05
CA TYR A 47 1.51 -0.07 -2.62
C TYR A 47 0.06 -0.44 -2.30
N ALA A 48 -0.90 -0.25 -3.22
CA ALA A 48 -2.31 -0.46 -2.91
C ALA A 48 -2.64 -1.86 -2.40
N HIS A 49 -1.90 -2.87 -2.88
CA HIS A 49 -2.06 -4.27 -2.47
C HIS A 49 -1.72 -4.55 -1.00
N HIS A 50 -1.06 -3.62 -0.31
CA HIS A 50 -0.82 -3.73 1.12
C HIS A 50 -2.00 -3.28 1.99
N HIS A 51 -3.03 -2.65 1.40
CA HIS A 51 -4.21 -2.25 2.15
C HIS A 51 -5.04 -3.47 2.57
N PRO A 52 -5.53 -3.54 3.83
CA PRO A 52 -6.32 -4.69 4.30
C PRO A 52 -7.59 -4.95 3.48
N ASP A 53 -8.18 -3.90 2.90
CA ASP A 53 -9.38 -4.03 2.06
C ASP A 53 -9.10 -4.22 0.54
N PHE A 54 -7.84 -4.32 0.08
CA PHE A 54 -7.49 -4.24 -1.36
C PHE A 54 -8.30 -5.16 -2.29
N GLN A 55 -8.66 -6.36 -1.84
CA GLN A 55 -9.45 -7.33 -2.61
C GLN A 55 -10.77 -7.74 -1.95
N LYS A 56 -11.20 -7.01 -0.91
CA LYS A 56 -12.38 -7.38 -0.13
C LYS A 56 -13.65 -7.49 -0.99
N ASP A 57 -13.86 -6.53 -1.88
CA ASP A 57 -15.03 -6.53 -2.77
C ASP A 57 -14.90 -7.56 -3.89
N ALA A 58 -13.68 -7.78 -4.41
CA ALA A 58 -13.41 -8.83 -5.37
C ALA A 58 -13.73 -10.22 -4.79
N LEU A 59 -13.27 -10.49 -3.56
CA LEU A 59 -13.57 -11.72 -2.82
C LEU A 59 -15.08 -11.89 -2.61
N ARG A 60 -15.77 -10.81 -2.21
CA ARG A 60 -17.23 -10.83 -2.02
C ARG A 60 -17.96 -11.17 -3.32
N ALA A 61 -17.59 -10.53 -4.42
CA ALA A 61 -18.22 -10.76 -5.73
C ALA A 61 -18.04 -12.21 -6.21
N VAL A 62 -16.83 -12.77 -6.03
CA VAL A 62 -16.55 -14.16 -6.43
C VAL A 62 -17.25 -15.17 -5.51
N SER A 63 -17.31 -14.90 -4.21
CA SER A 63 -17.95 -15.80 -3.23
C SER A 63 -19.48 -15.80 -3.29
N ALA A 64 -20.09 -14.71 -3.76
CA ALA A 64 -21.56 -14.58 -3.86
C ALA A 64 -22.19 -15.54 -4.89
N GLY A 65 -21.41 -16.04 -5.86
CA GLY A 65 -21.87 -16.94 -6.93
C GLY A 65 -22.00 -18.42 -6.56
N GLY A 66 -21.96 -18.80 -5.28
CA GLY A 66 -22.14 -20.19 -4.82
C GLY A 66 -20.95 -21.13 -5.05
N ARG A 67 -19.91 -20.69 -5.76
CA ARG A 67 -18.63 -21.41 -5.86
C ARG A 67 -17.71 -20.90 -4.75
N LYS A 68 -17.68 -21.61 -3.61
CA LYS A 68 -16.59 -21.42 -2.63
C LYS A 68 -15.26 -21.74 -3.35
N LEU A 69 -14.38 -20.75 -3.44
CA LEU A 69 -12.96 -20.98 -3.71
C LEU A 69 -12.28 -21.46 -2.43
#